data_AF-A0A9X9QGK9-F1
#
_entry.id   AF-A0A9X9QGK9-F1
#
_cell.length_a   1.000
_cell.length_b   1.000
_cell.length_c   1.000
_cell.angle_alpha   90.00
_cell.angle_beta   90.00
_cell.angle_gamma   90.00
#
_symmetry.space_group_name_H-M   'P 1'
#
loop_
_entity.id
_entity.type
_entity.pdbx_description
1 polymer ?
#
loop_
_entity_poly.entity_id
_entity_poly.type
_entity_poly.pdbx_seq_one_letter_code
_entity_poly.pdbx_strand_id
1 'polypeptide(L)'
;MTWPWANPTSSSPSASSDDALKNTKTPSTNPNNPDTADSALRSIIAEVSRDSSNSQSSEPAVSSNSDCIQRLGPIAEHLLPTTMSCRDAFDSAFYCTSLGGAFTHLYRYGTVRSCNEHWNKFWFCMRTRTYGDTAKQAAIKEYYRTVENSKYGKRGSSSEDIWRSRDDLLEPGIAFRGDGQEWTGSDEDWRKAVLDVRKKIREVGSTPE
;
A
#
# COMPACT_ATOMS: atom_id res chain seq x y z
N MET A 1 -40.92 -3.76 -32.23
CA MET A 1 -40.98 -2.75 -31.16
C MET A 1 -39.64 -2.03 -31.10
N THR A 2 -39.58 -0.82 -31.67
CA THR A 2 -38.40 0.06 -31.70
C THR A 2 -38.43 0.98 -30.49
N TRP A 3 -37.41 0.94 -29.65
CA TRP A 3 -37.25 1.88 -28.52
C TRP A 3 -36.26 2.98 -28.95
N PRO A 4 -36.67 4.26 -28.96
CA PRO A 4 -35.84 5.35 -29.45
C PRO A 4 -34.87 5.86 -28.36
N TRP A 5 -33.70 6.24 -28.84
CA TRP A 5 -32.67 7.03 -28.18
C TRP A 5 -33.24 8.36 -27.66
N ALA A 6 -32.93 8.71 -26.41
CA ALA A 6 -33.18 10.04 -25.86
C ALA A 6 -31.82 10.68 -25.50
N ASN A 7 -31.46 11.73 -26.24
CA ASN A 7 -30.42 12.68 -25.87
C ASN A 7 -31.06 13.76 -24.97
N PRO A 8 -30.43 14.16 -23.86
CA PRO A 8 -30.68 15.47 -23.28
C PRO A 8 -29.57 16.46 -23.67
N THR A 9 -30.04 17.48 -24.37
CA THR A 9 -29.41 18.73 -24.78
C THR A 9 -28.74 19.47 -23.61
N SER A 10 -27.63 20.14 -23.92
CA SER A 10 -26.99 21.12 -23.05
C SER A 10 -27.95 22.24 -22.66
N SER A 11 -28.02 22.56 -21.37
CA SER A 11 -28.44 23.88 -20.92
C SER A 11 -27.73 24.24 -19.61
N SER A 12 -26.79 25.18 -19.70
CA SER A 12 -26.40 26.02 -18.56
C SER A 12 -27.56 26.93 -18.19
N PRO A 13 -27.74 27.19 -16.89
CA PRO A 13 -27.95 28.56 -16.47
C PRO A 13 -27.00 28.94 -15.32
N SER A 14 -26.32 30.06 -15.53
CA SER A 14 -25.67 30.85 -14.49
C SER A 14 -26.70 31.29 -13.45
N ALA A 15 -26.39 31.13 -12.17
CA ALA A 15 -26.98 31.94 -11.10
C ALA A 15 -25.97 32.06 -9.96
N SER A 16 -25.46 33.29 -9.83
CA SER A 16 -24.65 33.81 -8.74
C SER A 16 -25.45 33.83 -7.44
N SER A 17 -24.80 33.58 -6.31
CA SER A 17 -25.12 34.21 -5.02
C SER A 17 -23.90 34.06 -4.11
N ASP A 18 -23.27 35.21 -3.86
CA ASP A 18 -22.34 35.46 -2.78
C ASP A 18 -22.98 35.10 -1.42
N ASP A 19 -22.22 34.48 -0.52
CA ASP A 19 -22.17 34.96 0.85
C ASP A 19 -20.89 34.53 1.56
N ALA A 20 -20.35 35.48 2.30
CA ALA A 20 -18.99 35.53 2.79
C ALA A 20 -18.85 35.04 4.24
N LEU A 21 -17.75 34.35 4.55
CA LEU A 21 -17.12 34.50 5.87
C LEU A 21 -15.59 34.26 5.82
N LYS A 22 -14.89 35.37 5.63
CA LYS A 22 -13.68 35.87 6.32
C LYS A 22 -12.59 34.92 6.86
N ASN A 23 -11.37 35.40 6.58
CA ASN A 23 -10.08 35.26 7.28
C ASN A 23 -9.18 34.08 6.90
N THR A 24 -8.23 34.32 5.99
CA THR A 24 -6.80 34.31 6.38
C THR A 24 -5.99 35.21 5.44
N LYS A 25 -5.03 35.91 6.04
CA LYS A 25 -4.28 37.06 5.53
C LYS A 25 -3.12 36.59 4.63
N THR A 26 -3.26 36.70 3.32
CA THR A 26 -2.14 36.60 2.36
C THR A 26 -1.59 37.99 2.08
N PRO A 27 -0.28 38.25 2.27
CA PRO A 27 0.33 39.48 1.78
C PRO A 27 0.55 39.33 0.27
N SER A 28 -0.15 40.17 -0.49
CA SER A 28 0.14 40.45 -1.90
C SER A 28 1.51 41.11 -2.01
N THR A 29 2.44 40.55 -2.81
CA THR A 29 3.62 41.29 -3.29
C THR A 29 4.08 40.76 -4.65
N ASN A 30 4.33 41.72 -5.54
CA ASN A 30 4.73 41.65 -6.95
C ASN A 30 6.01 40.80 -7.18
N PRO A 31 6.11 39.94 -8.22
CA PRO A 31 7.14 38.89 -8.32
C PRO A 31 8.41 39.30 -9.09
N ASN A 32 8.89 40.54 -8.96
CA ASN A 32 10.00 41.05 -9.80
C ASN A 32 11.27 41.47 -9.05
N ASN A 33 11.49 41.06 -7.79
CA ASN A 33 12.75 41.30 -7.10
C ASN A 33 13.29 40.00 -6.46
N PRO A 34 14.44 39.46 -6.92
CA PRO A 34 15.00 38.20 -6.39
C PRO A 34 15.46 38.34 -4.93
N ASP A 35 15.85 39.54 -4.50
CA ASP A 35 16.40 39.77 -3.15
C ASP A 35 15.37 39.59 -2.02
N THR A 36 14.07 39.75 -2.32
CA THR A 36 13.01 39.64 -1.31
C THR A 36 12.69 38.18 -0.96
N ALA A 37 12.78 37.28 -1.94
CA ALA A 37 12.49 35.85 -1.76
C ALA A 37 13.53 35.15 -0.86
N ASP A 38 14.81 35.51 -1.01
CA ASP A 38 15.89 34.97 -0.19
C ASP A 38 15.78 35.40 1.28
N SER A 39 15.28 36.61 1.54
CA SER A 39 15.06 37.08 2.91
C SER A 39 13.95 36.31 3.63
N ALA A 40 12.87 35.96 2.91
CA ALA A 40 11.75 35.20 3.45
C ALA A 40 12.13 33.73 3.76
N LEU A 41 12.89 33.09 2.86
CA LEU A 41 13.40 31.73 3.10
C LEU A 41 14.33 31.67 4.30
N ARG A 42 15.20 32.67 4.49
CA ARG A 42 16.09 32.75 5.65
C ARG A 42 15.34 32.88 6.97
N SER A 43 14.23 33.62 7.01
CA SER A 43 13.41 33.72 8.23
C SER A 43 12.75 32.39 8.61
N ILE A 44 12.30 31.60 7.64
CA ILE A 44 11.63 30.31 7.88
C ILE A 44 12.64 29.26 8.36
N ILE A 45 13.85 29.23 7.78
CA ILE A 45 14.92 28.32 8.21
C ILE A 45 15.36 28.64 9.65
N ALA A 46 15.41 29.92 10.01
CA ALA A 46 15.76 30.36 11.37
C ALA A 46 14.70 30.01 12.41
N GLU A 47 13.41 29.96 12.04
CA GLU A 47 12.31 29.54 12.91
C GLU A 47 12.35 28.01 13.15
N VAL A 48 12.54 27.21 12.10
CA VAL A 48 12.66 25.74 12.19
C VAL A 48 13.88 25.30 13.01
N SER A 49 14.99 26.04 12.91
CA SER A 49 16.20 25.75 13.68
C SER A 49 16.04 26.07 15.16
N ARG A 50 15.17 27.02 15.52
CA ARG A 50 14.85 27.34 16.92
C ARG A 50 13.98 26.28 17.56
N ASP A 51 13.00 25.72 16.85
CA ASP A 51 12.17 24.63 17.37
C ASP A 51 12.95 23.31 17.57
N SER A 52 14.04 23.10 16.81
CA SER A 52 14.91 21.92 16.98
C SER A 52 15.81 21.95 18.22
N SER A 53 15.87 23.06 18.96
CA SER A 53 16.80 23.21 20.09
C SER A 53 16.17 23.12 21.49
N ASN A 54 14.85 22.90 21.60
CA ASN A 54 14.16 22.89 22.89
C ASN A 54 13.74 21.50 23.42
N SER A 55 14.40 20.43 23.01
CA SER A 55 14.18 19.09 23.57
C SER A 55 15.50 18.45 24.02
N GLN A 56 15.99 18.79 25.22
CA GLN A 56 17.07 18.05 25.88
C GLN A 56 16.97 18.10 27.42
N SER A 57 16.52 16.97 28.00
CA SER A 57 16.69 16.47 29.38
C SER A 57 15.78 15.24 29.50
N SER A 58 16.11 14.02 29.95
CA SER A 58 17.29 13.39 30.55
C SER A 58 17.00 11.87 30.69
N GLU A 59 18.07 11.05 30.68
CA GLU A 59 18.19 9.62 31.08
C GLU A 59 17.94 8.46 30.08
N PRO A 60 18.70 7.34 30.23
CA PRO A 60 19.06 6.46 29.13
C PRO A 60 18.26 5.15 29.14
N ALA A 61 17.57 4.87 28.04
CA ALA A 61 17.17 3.51 27.70
C ALA A 61 17.59 3.26 26.25
N VAL A 62 18.43 2.23 26.10
CA VAL A 62 18.91 1.71 24.83
C VAL A 62 17.70 1.33 23.98
N SER A 63 17.34 2.20 23.04
CA SER A 63 16.53 1.83 21.90
C SER A 63 17.19 2.49 20.71
N SER A 64 17.87 1.65 19.92
CA SER A 64 18.51 2.01 18.67
C SER A 64 17.46 2.49 17.66
N ASN A 65 17.02 3.74 17.81
CA ASN A 65 16.34 4.49 16.78
C ASN A 65 17.42 5.04 15.85
N SER A 66 17.89 4.19 14.95
CA SER A 66 18.56 4.64 13.74
C SER A 66 17.48 4.84 12.69
N ASP A 67 17.30 6.08 12.24
CA ASP A 67 16.60 6.44 11.02
C ASP A 67 17.14 5.61 9.85
N CYS A 68 16.49 4.49 9.59
CA CYS A 68 16.69 3.69 8.40
C CYS A 68 15.32 3.60 7.75
N ILE A 69 15.21 4.00 6.49
CA ILE A 69 14.08 3.60 5.64
C ILE A 69 13.94 2.09 5.83
N GLN A 70 12.87 1.69 6.52
CA GLN A 70 12.74 0.38 7.15
C GLN A 70 12.95 -0.70 6.10
N ARG A 71 14.10 -1.37 6.17
CA ARG A 71 14.40 -2.55 5.38
C ARG A 71 13.44 -3.63 5.82
N LEU A 72 12.66 -4.14 4.88
CA LEU A 72 11.78 -5.26 5.16
C LEU A 72 12.65 -6.47 5.55
N GLY A 73 12.04 -7.49 6.14
CA GLY A 73 12.74 -8.73 6.45
C GLY A 73 13.45 -9.29 5.21
N PRO A 74 14.55 -10.05 5.37
CA PRO A 74 15.37 -10.51 4.24
C PRO A 74 14.57 -11.30 3.19
N ILE A 75 13.56 -12.07 3.62
CA ILE A 75 12.66 -12.80 2.71
C ILE A 75 11.78 -11.82 1.93
N ALA A 76 11.13 -10.86 2.61
CA ALA A 76 10.29 -9.87 1.98
C ALA A 76 11.08 -9.05 0.95
N GLU A 77 12.28 -8.58 1.31
CA GLU A 77 13.19 -7.86 0.40
C GLU A 77 13.57 -8.64 -0.86
N HIS A 78 13.60 -9.97 -0.82
CA HIS A 78 13.87 -10.81 -1.99
C HIS A 78 12.64 -11.05 -2.88
N LEU A 79 11.44 -10.94 -2.31
CA LEU A 79 10.17 -11.10 -3.04
C LEU A 79 9.75 -9.84 -3.79
N LEU A 80 10.36 -8.69 -3.49
CA LEU A 80 10.05 -7.43 -4.17
C LEU A 80 10.31 -7.54 -5.69
N PRO A 81 9.35 -7.12 -6.54
CA PRO A 81 9.53 -7.13 -7.99
C PRO A 81 10.72 -6.25 -8.42
N THR A 82 11.53 -6.76 -9.34
CA THR A 82 12.63 -6.02 -9.97
C THR A 82 12.26 -5.40 -11.32
N THR A 83 11.12 -5.81 -11.88
CA THR A 83 10.61 -5.35 -13.18
C THR A 83 9.19 -4.82 -13.05
N MET A 84 8.81 -3.92 -13.96
CA MET A 84 7.43 -3.44 -14.08
C MET A 84 7.07 -3.15 -15.55
N SER A 85 5.80 -3.39 -15.88
CA SER A 85 5.20 -3.05 -17.18
C SER A 85 4.50 -1.69 -17.10
N CYS A 86 4.89 -0.75 -17.98
CA CYS A 86 4.24 0.56 -18.03
C CYS A 86 2.85 0.51 -18.65
N ARG A 87 2.60 -0.49 -19.52
CA ARG A 87 1.27 -0.72 -20.12
C ARG A 87 0.28 -1.14 -19.03
N ASP A 88 0.66 -2.11 -18.21
CA ASP A 88 -0.19 -2.59 -17.13
C ASP A 88 -0.43 -1.49 -16.08
N ALA A 89 0.58 -0.66 -15.81
CA ALA A 89 0.43 0.50 -14.94
C ALA A 89 -0.59 1.50 -15.50
N PHE A 90 -0.53 1.79 -16.80
CA PHE A 90 -1.51 2.65 -17.48
C PHE A 90 -2.92 2.06 -17.43
N ASP A 91 -3.08 0.79 -17.80
CA ASP A 91 -4.38 0.13 -17.84
C ASP A 91 -5.03 0.14 -16.45
N SER A 92 -4.25 -0.06 -15.38
CA SER A 92 -4.75 0.04 -14.00
C SER A 92 -5.20 1.44 -13.60
N ALA A 93 -4.47 2.48 -14.04
CA ALA A 93 -4.82 3.87 -13.75
C ALA A 93 -6.07 4.30 -14.51
N PHE A 94 -6.12 3.95 -15.80
CA PHE A 94 -7.26 4.25 -16.66
C PHE A 94 -8.53 3.56 -16.16
N TYR A 95 -8.45 2.28 -15.81
CA TYR A 95 -9.59 1.51 -15.30
C TYR A 95 -10.15 2.09 -14.00
N CYS A 96 -9.27 2.57 -13.09
CA CYS A 96 -9.68 3.22 -11.85
C CYS A 96 -10.48 4.50 -12.12
N THR A 97 -10.02 5.32 -13.07
CA THR A 97 -10.69 6.60 -13.41
C THR A 97 -11.91 6.44 -14.31
N SER A 98 -12.00 5.33 -15.03
CA SER A 98 -13.09 5.09 -15.97
C SER A 98 -14.41 4.93 -15.23
N LEU A 99 -15.48 5.46 -15.82
CA LEU A 99 -16.84 5.43 -15.27
C LEU A 99 -17.28 4.01 -14.88
N GLY A 100 -16.87 2.99 -15.64
CA GLY A 100 -17.20 1.59 -15.34
C GLY A 100 -16.55 1.06 -14.07
N GLY A 101 -15.29 1.43 -13.80
CA GLY A 101 -14.57 1.02 -12.59
C GLY A 101 -14.97 1.83 -11.37
N ALA A 102 -15.12 3.15 -11.54
CA ALA A 102 -15.49 4.07 -10.47
C ALA A 102 -16.93 3.84 -9.95
N PHE A 103 -17.88 3.47 -10.83
CA PHE A 103 -19.29 3.28 -10.46
C PHE A 103 -19.50 2.17 -9.43
N THR A 104 -18.77 1.05 -9.54
CA THR A 104 -18.89 -0.07 -8.58
C THR A 104 -18.54 0.38 -7.16
N HIS A 105 -17.49 1.21 -7.04
CA HIS A 105 -17.08 1.73 -5.76
C HIS A 105 -18.07 2.77 -5.22
N LEU A 106 -18.52 3.67 -6.08
CA LEU A 106 -19.51 4.68 -5.73
C LEU A 106 -20.83 4.06 -5.27
N TYR A 107 -21.32 3.02 -5.96
CA TYR A 107 -22.54 2.32 -5.59
C TYR A 107 -22.39 1.54 -4.28
N ARG A 108 -21.25 0.88 -4.05
CA ARG A 108 -21.04 0.05 -2.85
C ARG A 108 -20.71 0.86 -1.59
N TYR A 109 -19.93 1.93 -1.73
CA TYR A 109 -19.34 2.66 -0.61
C TYR A 109 -19.67 4.15 -0.58
N GLY A 110 -20.48 4.65 -1.53
CA GLY A 110 -20.95 6.04 -1.57
C GLY A 110 -19.85 7.08 -1.86
N THR A 111 -18.64 6.65 -2.19
CA THR A 111 -17.47 7.54 -2.37
C THR A 111 -16.73 7.17 -3.65
N VAL A 112 -15.97 8.10 -4.22
CA VAL A 112 -15.04 7.80 -5.32
C VAL A 112 -13.69 7.35 -4.73
N ARG A 113 -13.08 6.29 -5.27
CA ARG A 113 -11.73 5.88 -4.85
C ARG A 113 -10.72 6.93 -5.30
N SER A 114 -9.69 7.14 -4.48
CA SER A 114 -8.49 7.85 -4.92
C SER A 114 -7.70 6.98 -5.90
N CYS A 115 -7.60 7.41 -7.16
CA CYS A 115 -6.83 6.73 -8.20
C CYS A 115 -5.35 7.16 -8.26
N ASN A 116 -4.90 8.00 -7.33
CA ASN A 116 -3.57 8.61 -7.38
C ASN A 116 -2.44 7.56 -7.32
N GLU A 117 -2.63 6.48 -6.58
CA GLU A 117 -1.63 5.40 -6.46
C GLU A 117 -1.30 4.76 -7.81
N HIS A 118 -2.33 4.51 -8.64
CA HIS A 118 -2.13 3.94 -9.98
C HIS A 118 -1.45 4.92 -10.92
N TRP A 119 -1.79 6.21 -10.85
CA TRP A 119 -1.12 7.26 -11.62
C TRP A 119 0.34 7.45 -11.22
N ASN A 120 0.64 7.41 -9.92
CA ASN A 120 2.01 7.48 -9.41
C ASN A 120 2.86 6.31 -9.94
N LYS A 121 2.30 5.09 -9.98
CA LYS A 121 2.96 3.92 -10.57
C LYS A 121 3.25 4.12 -12.06
N PHE A 122 2.29 4.66 -12.82
CA PHE A 122 2.46 4.94 -14.25
C PHE A 122 3.57 5.97 -14.50
N TRP A 123 3.53 7.11 -13.81
CA TRP A 123 4.53 8.17 -13.97
C TRP A 123 5.92 7.72 -13.53
N PHE A 124 6.00 6.92 -12.46
CA PHE A 124 7.24 6.28 -12.05
C PHE A 124 7.79 5.35 -13.14
N CYS A 125 6.95 4.53 -13.77
CA CYS A 125 7.38 3.65 -14.86
C CYS A 125 7.89 4.42 -16.08
N MET A 126 7.18 5.49 -16.48
CA MET A 126 7.60 6.35 -17.58
C MET A 126 8.94 7.02 -17.31
N ARG A 127 9.16 7.48 -16.07
CA ARG A 127 10.41 8.11 -15.65
C ARG A 127 11.59 7.14 -15.53
N THR A 128 11.35 5.92 -15.07
CA THR A 128 12.41 4.89 -14.92
C THR A 128 12.74 4.18 -16.23
N ARG A 129 11.94 4.37 -17.29
CA ARG A 129 12.22 3.79 -18.61
C ARG A 129 13.56 4.23 -19.20
N THR A 130 14.02 5.44 -18.89
CA THR A 130 15.29 5.98 -19.42
C THR A 130 16.51 5.52 -18.62
N TYR A 131 16.33 4.77 -17.53
CA TYR A 131 17.42 4.33 -16.67
C TYR A 131 18.09 3.08 -17.26
N GLY A 132 19.38 2.89 -16.98
CA GLY A 132 20.08 1.64 -17.29
C GLY A 132 19.50 0.46 -16.51
N ASP A 133 19.66 -0.76 -17.00
CA ASP A 133 18.97 -1.95 -16.47
C ASP A 133 19.19 -2.19 -14.98
N THR A 134 20.43 -2.03 -14.49
CA THR A 134 20.77 -2.21 -13.06
C THR A 134 20.16 -1.11 -12.18
N ALA A 135 20.27 0.15 -12.60
CA ALA A 135 19.70 1.30 -11.90
C ALA A 135 18.16 1.25 -11.89
N LYS A 136 17.55 0.78 -12.99
CA LYS A 136 16.11 0.57 -13.11
C LYS A 136 15.62 -0.47 -12.12
N GLN A 137 16.27 -1.63 -12.04
CA GLN A 137 15.90 -2.68 -11.09
C GLN A 137 15.98 -2.19 -9.63
N ALA A 138 17.06 -1.48 -9.28
CA ALA A 138 17.22 -0.90 -7.95
C ALA A 138 16.13 0.14 -7.65
N ALA A 139 15.83 1.04 -8.58
CA ALA A 139 14.78 2.04 -8.43
C ALA A 139 13.39 1.41 -8.29
N ILE A 140 13.07 0.39 -9.11
CA ILE A 140 11.80 -0.34 -9.04
C ILE A 140 11.65 -1.03 -7.69
N LYS A 141 12.71 -1.68 -7.22
CA LYS A 141 12.72 -2.33 -5.92
C LYS A 141 12.46 -1.33 -4.80
N GLU A 142 13.17 -0.21 -4.78
CA GLU A 142 12.96 0.85 -3.79
C GLU A 142 11.53 1.43 -3.87
N TYR A 143 10.96 1.60 -5.05
CA TYR A 143 9.57 2.04 -5.21
C TYR A 143 8.60 1.07 -4.54
N TYR A 144 8.67 -0.22 -4.84
CA TYR A 144 7.79 -1.21 -4.21
C TYR A 144 7.98 -1.29 -2.70
N ARG A 145 9.21 -1.12 -2.22
CA ARG A 145 9.55 -1.02 -0.79
C ARG A 145 8.82 0.14 -0.11
N THR A 146 8.85 1.33 -0.72
CA THR A 146 8.15 2.50 -0.18
C THR A 146 6.64 2.33 -0.20
N VAL A 147 6.09 1.69 -1.24
CA VAL A 147 4.66 1.40 -1.34
C VAL A 147 4.24 0.42 -0.26
N GLU A 148 4.99 -0.67 -0.06
CA GLU A 148 4.70 -1.69 0.94
C GLU A 148 4.78 -1.11 2.36
N ASN A 149 5.82 -0.33 2.64
CA ASN A 149 5.95 0.38 3.92
C ASN A 149 4.85 1.43 4.12
N SER A 150 4.36 2.10 3.07
CA SER A 150 3.26 3.05 3.21
C SER A 150 1.93 2.36 3.52
N LYS A 151 1.73 1.15 3.00
CA LYS A 151 0.50 0.36 3.14
C LYS A 151 0.48 -0.46 4.44
N TYR A 152 1.61 -1.06 4.81
CA TYR A 152 1.71 -2.02 5.92
C TYR A 152 2.71 -1.61 7.01
N GLY A 153 3.53 -0.58 6.79
CA GLY A 153 4.57 -0.17 7.76
C GLY A 153 4.03 0.56 8.98
N LYS A 154 2.81 1.10 8.93
CA LYS A 154 2.10 1.57 10.13
C LYS A 154 1.42 0.36 10.79
N ARG A 155 1.83 0.00 12.02
CA ARG A 155 1.11 -1.01 12.82
C ARG A 155 -0.39 -0.68 12.84
N GLY A 156 -1.23 -1.67 12.56
CA GLY A 156 -2.70 -1.53 12.55
C GLY A 156 -3.39 -1.54 11.18
N SER A 157 -2.67 -1.42 10.06
CA SER A 157 -3.31 -1.41 8.72
C SER A 157 -3.42 -2.79 8.06
N SER A 158 -2.57 -3.75 8.44
CA SER A 158 -2.63 -5.12 7.94
C SER A 158 -3.59 -5.97 8.78
N SER A 159 -4.31 -6.88 8.13
CA SER A 159 -5.12 -7.89 8.83
C SER A 159 -4.30 -8.74 9.79
N GLU A 160 -3.00 -8.88 9.53
CA GLU A 160 -2.05 -9.62 10.37
C GLU A 160 -1.87 -8.98 11.75
N ASP A 161 -2.10 -7.67 11.90
CA ASP A 161 -1.95 -6.97 13.18
C ASP A 161 -3.12 -7.26 14.15
N ILE A 162 -4.26 -7.72 13.62
CA ILE A 162 -5.40 -8.17 14.43
C ILE A 162 -5.05 -9.50 15.14
N TRP A 163 -4.16 -10.30 14.55
CA TRP A 163 -3.79 -11.60 15.06
C TRP A 163 -2.54 -11.49 15.92
N ARG A 164 -2.69 -11.74 17.22
CA ARG A 164 -1.55 -11.91 18.12
C ARG A 164 -1.15 -13.37 18.19
N SER A 165 0.16 -13.63 18.25
CA SER A 165 0.63 -14.95 18.64
C SER A 165 0.05 -15.30 20.01
N ARG A 166 -0.32 -16.56 20.20
CA ARG A 166 -0.70 -17.05 21.52
C ARG A 166 0.54 -17.52 22.24
N ASP A 167 0.62 -17.18 23.51
CA ASP A 167 1.69 -17.63 24.38
C ASP A 167 1.50 -19.10 24.79
N ASP A 168 0.25 -19.56 24.84
CA ASP A 168 -0.11 -20.92 25.27
C ASP A 168 -0.61 -21.80 24.13
N LEU A 169 -0.35 -23.11 24.27
CA LEU A 169 -0.90 -24.14 23.39
C LEU A 169 -2.41 -24.29 23.64
N LEU A 170 -3.17 -24.53 22.56
CA LEU A 170 -4.57 -24.91 22.68
C LEU A 170 -4.70 -26.34 23.19
N GLU A 171 -5.77 -26.60 23.95
CA GLU A 171 -6.17 -27.96 24.25
C GLU A 171 -6.55 -28.74 22.97
N PRO A 172 -6.19 -30.03 22.89
CA PRO A 172 -6.59 -30.90 21.79
C PRO A 172 -8.11 -30.91 21.58
N GLY A 173 -8.55 -30.94 20.32
CA GLY A 173 -9.97 -31.01 19.97
C GLY A 173 -10.71 -29.67 19.79
N ILE A 174 -10.14 -28.54 20.21
CA ILE A 174 -10.79 -27.22 20.05
C ILE A 174 -10.68 -26.69 18.62
N ALA A 175 -9.47 -26.64 18.06
CA ALA A 175 -9.23 -26.10 16.71
C ALA A 175 -8.97 -27.19 15.66
N PHE A 176 -8.33 -28.29 16.07
CA PHE A 176 -7.98 -29.40 15.19
C PHE A 176 -8.75 -30.64 15.62
N ARG A 177 -9.42 -31.30 14.66
CA ARG A 177 -10.12 -32.58 14.86
C ARG A 177 -9.13 -33.75 14.90
N GLY A 178 -8.07 -33.63 15.69
CA GLY A 178 -7.12 -34.70 15.98
C GLY A 178 -7.24 -35.10 17.43
N ASP A 179 -7.05 -36.38 17.72
CA ASP A 179 -6.98 -36.96 19.07
C ASP A 179 -5.76 -36.47 19.88
N GLY A 180 -4.89 -35.66 19.28
CA GLY A 180 -3.69 -35.14 19.93
C GLY A 180 -2.65 -36.24 20.17
N GLN A 181 -2.77 -37.40 19.52
CA GLN A 181 -1.82 -38.48 19.70
C GLN A 181 -0.46 -38.09 19.11
N GLU A 182 0.51 -37.90 19.98
CA GLU A 182 1.90 -37.70 19.59
C GLU A 182 2.43 -38.97 18.90
N TRP A 183 3.06 -38.81 17.74
CA TRP A 183 3.62 -39.93 16.99
C TRP A 183 4.89 -40.45 17.67
N THR A 184 4.86 -41.68 18.17
CA THR A 184 6.00 -42.29 18.88
C THR A 184 6.89 -43.19 17.99
N GLY A 185 6.61 -43.26 16.68
CA GLY A 185 7.35 -44.12 15.75
C GLY A 185 8.60 -43.47 15.16
N SER A 186 9.42 -44.26 14.46
CA SER A 186 10.57 -43.75 13.70
C SER A 186 10.12 -42.89 12.50
N ASP A 187 10.98 -41.94 12.08
CA ASP A 187 10.72 -41.08 10.91
C ASP A 187 10.58 -41.90 9.62
N GLU A 188 11.26 -43.04 9.51
CA GLU A 188 11.10 -43.94 8.36
C GLU A 188 9.70 -44.56 8.28
N ASP A 189 9.14 -44.93 9.43
CA ASP A 189 7.81 -45.53 9.51
C ASP A 189 6.72 -44.49 9.27
N TRP A 190 6.95 -43.24 9.71
CA TRP A 190 6.09 -42.11 9.37
C TRP A 190 6.07 -41.85 7.86
N ARG A 191 7.23 -41.82 7.20
CA ARG A 191 7.31 -41.64 5.74
C ARG A 191 6.56 -42.74 4.99
N LYS A 192 6.67 -44.00 5.43
CA LYS A 192 5.92 -45.13 4.84
C LYS A 192 4.41 -44.94 5.03
N ALA A 193 3.96 -44.60 6.23
CA ALA A 193 2.55 -44.35 6.50
C ALA A 193 1.97 -43.21 5.64
N VAL A 194 2.72 -42.12 5.45
CA VAL A 194 2.31 -41.02 4.56
C VAL A 194 2.19 -41.47 3.10
N LEU A 195 3.13 -42.29 2.62
CA LEU A 195 3.07 -42.84 1.26
C LEU A 195 1.85 -43.76 1.06
N ASP A 196 1.55 -44.61 2.05
CA ASP A 196 0.40 -45.51 2.01
C ASP A 196 -0.93 -44.74 2.01
N VAL A 197 -1.04 -43.69 2.83
CA VAL A 197 -2.21 -42.79 2.82
C VAL A 197 -2.39 -42.12 1.46
N ARG A 198 -1.31 -41.59 0.86
CA ARG A 198 -1.38 -40.98 -0.48
C ARG A 198 -1.78 -41.97 -1.56
N LYS A 199 -1.31 -43.21 -1.48
CA LYS A 199 -1.69 -44.29 -2.40
C LYS A 199 -3.18 -44.60 -2.27
N LYS A 200 -3.68 -44.74 -1.04
CA LYS A 200 -5.10 -45.00 -0.77
C LYS A 200 -6.02 -43.90 -1.28
N ILE A 201 -5.65 -42.62 -1.12
CA ILE A 201 -6.42 -41.49 -1.66
C ILE A 201 -6.50 -41.56 -3.19
N ARG A 202 -5.40 -41.92 -3.86
CA ARG A 202 -5.37 -42.08 -5.32
C ARG A 202 -6.27 -43.22 -5.79
N GLU A 203 -6.27 -44.35 -5.07
CA GLU A 203 -7.11 -45.50 -5.39
C GLU A 203 -8.60 -45.18 -5.21
N VAL A 204 -8.99 -44.54 -4.10
CA VAL A 204 -10.37 -44.08 -3.86
C VAL A 204 -10.82 -43.06 -4.92
N GLY A 205 -9.93 -42.16 -5.35
CA GLY A 205 -10.23 -41.22 -6.43
C GLY A 205 -10.27 -41.86 -7.82
N SER A 206 -9.81 -43.10 -7.97
CA SER A 206 -9.74 -43.82 -9.25
C SER A 206 -10.86 -44.84 -9.46
N THR A 207 -11.64 -45.15 -8.43
CA THR A 207 -12.83 -46.00 -8.57
C THR A 207 -13.98 -45.17 -9.15
N PRO A 208 -14.43 -45.41 -10.40
CA PRO A 208 -15.63 -44.78 -10.91
C PRO A 208 -16.84 -45.31 -10.13
N GLU A 209 -17.78 -44.39 -9.83
CA GLU A 209 -19.03 -44.62 -9.09
C GLU A 209 -19.91 -45.72 -9.72
#